data_AF-A0A128EL91-F1
#
_entry.id   AF-A0A128EL91-F1
#
_cell.length_a   1.000
_cell.length_b   1.000
_cell.length_c   1.000
_cell.angle_alpha   90.00
_cell.angle_beta   90.00
_cell.angle_gamma   90.00
#
_symmetry.space_group_name_H-M   'P 1'
#
loop_
_entity.id
_entity.type
_entity.pdbx_description
1 polymer ?
#
loop_
_entity_poly.entity_id
_entity_poly.type
_entity_poly.pdbx_seq_one_letter_code
_entity_poly.pdbx_strand_id
1 'polypeptide(L)'
;MDNKKRILVKFSGEALAGANGFGIDSSILKFIAGEIKNLASSGVEIGIVIGGGNIVRGVSAAAGGIIKRTSGDHMGMLATVINAIAMREALESVGMDVRVQSAIKMEAICETFIIGRAKRHLEKGRIVIFAAGTGNPFFTTDTAATLRAIEIESDMIVKATKVDGVYDKDPNKFEDAKLLNRLSYEDALKDDIKVMDDTAIALAKDNALPIVVCNMFKTGNLLKIANNDLSTCSVVKN
;
A
#
# COMPACT_ATOMS: atom_id res chain seq x y z
N MET A 1 -15.14 -8.31 -22.88
CA MET A 1 -14.54 -7.16 -22.17
C MET A 1 -13.11 -7.56 -21.95
N ASP A 2 -12.16 -6.87 -22.59
CA ASP A 2 -10.74 -7.13 -22.31
C ASP A 2 -10.51 -6.97 -20.81
N ASN A 3 -9.95 -8.00 -20.20
CA ASN A 3 -9.75 -8.06 -18.75
C ASN A 3 -8.72 -6.99 -18.37
N LYS A 4 -9.19 -5.80 -17.96
CA LYS A 4 -8.31 -4.70 -17.57
C LYS A 4 -7.51 -5.12 -16.35
N LYS A 5 -6.20 -4.93 -16.41
CA LYS A 5 -5.31 -5.22 -15.29
C LYS A 5 -5.69 -4.33 -14.10
N ARG A 6 -5.88 -4.94 -12.94
CA ARG A 6 -6.21 -4.27 -11.68
C ARG A 6 -5.09 -4.52 -10.68
N ILE A 7 -4.57 -3.46 -10.07
CA ILE A 7 -3.51 -3.58 -9.07
C ILE A 7 -3.89 -2.82 -7.80
N LEU A 8 -3.43 -3.34 -6.66
CA LEU A 8 -3.47 -2.59 -5.41
C LEU A 8 -2.07 -2.14 -5.03
N VAL A 9 -1.86 -0.82 -4.95
CA VAL A 9 -0.59 -0.24 -4.51
C VAL A 9 -0.67 0.10 -3.04
N LYS A 10 0.25 -0.46 -2.26
CA LYS A 10 0.39 -0.18 -0.83
C LYS A 10 1.59 0.72 -0.59
N PHE A 11 1.34 1.88 -0.01
CA PHE A 11 2.36 2.80 0.48
C PHE A 11 2.49 2.70 2.01
N SER A 12 3.72 2.80 2.53
CA SER A 12 3.89 3.08 3.96
C SER A 12 3.55 4.54 4.25
N GLY A 13 3.16 4.87 5.49
CA GLY A 13 2.94 6.26 5.86
C GLY A 13 4.24 7.06 5.82
N GLU A 14 5.33 6.43 6.23
CA GLU A 14 6.69 6.96 6.25
C GLU A 14 7.24 7.28 4.85
N ALA A 15 6.65 6.71 3.81
CA ALA A 15 6.94 7.12 2.44
C ALA A 15 6.52 8.57 2.22
N LEU A 16 5.36 8.99 2.74
CA LEU A 16 4.82 10.34 2.56
C LEU A 16 5.57 11.42 3.35
N ALA A 17 6.33 11.05 4.39
CA ALA A 17 7.04 12.02 5.23
C ALA A 17 8.36 12.54 4.62
N GLY A 18 8.84 11.95 3.52
CA GLY A 18 10.11 12.32 2.92
C GLY A 18 11.29 12.20 3.89
N ALA A 19 12.17 13.20 3.89
CA ALA A 19 13.33 13.27 4.78
C ALA A 19 12.98 13.73 6.21
N ASN A 20 11.83 14.38 6.41
CA ASN A 20 11.43 14.93 7.70
C ASN A 20 11.03 13.86 8.72
N GLY A 21 10.72 12.64 8.26
CA GLY A 21 10.37 11.50 9.12
C GLY A 21 9.00 11.59 9.82
N PHE A 22 8.36 12.76 9.81
CA PHE A 22 7.03 13.04 10.35
C PHE A 22 6.20 13.92 9.40
N GLY A 23 4.89 13.75 9.43
CA GLY A 23 3.96 14.57 8.64
C GLY A 23 3.89 14.14 7.18
N ILE A 24 3.60 15.09 6.29
CA ILE A 24 3.35 14.85 4.87
C ILE A 24 4.18 15.84 4.05
N ASP A 25 5.02 15.32 3.17
CA ASP A 25 5.86 16.07 2.24
C ASP A 25 5.12 16.24 0.90
N SER A 26 4.88 17.50 0.53
CA SER A 26 4.15 17.85 -0.69
C SER A 26 4.90 17.46 -1.96
N SER A 27 6.23 17.45 -1.95
CA SER A 27 7.04 17.02 -3.09
C SER A 27 6.89 15.52 -3.35
N ILE A 28 6.84 14.72 -2.28
CA ILE A 28 6.63 13.28 -2.37
C ILE A 28 5.20 12.96 -2.83
N LEU A 29 4.19 13.66 -2.29
CA LEU A 29 2.81 13.51 -2.77
C LEU A 29 2.70 13.81 -4.27
N LYS A 30 3.32 14.90 -4.73
CA LYS A 30 3.31 15.27 -6.15
C LYS A 30 3.99 14.22 -7.01
N PHE A 31 5.12 13.67 -6.55
CA PHE A 31 5.81 12.59 -7.24
C PHE A 31 4.94 11.33 -7.36
N ILE A 32 4.34 10.87 -6.25
CA ILE A 32 3.45 9.70 -6.25
C ILE A 32 2.25 9.93 -7.16
N ALA A 33 1.63 11.11 -7.11
CA ALA A 33 0.50 11.44 -7.97
C ALA A 33 0.87 11.37 -9.47
N GLY A 34 2.08 11.81 -9.83
CA GLY A 34 2.61 11.65 -11.18
C GLY A 34 2.77 10.20 -11.62
N GLU A 35 3.35 9.36 -10.75
CA GLU A 35 3.52 7.92 -11.02
C GLU A 35 2.18 7.19 -11.17
N ILE A 36 1.21 7.48 -10.29
CA ILE A 36 -0.14 6.91 -10.37
C ILE A 36 -0.88 7.41 -11.62
N LYS A 37 -0.73 8.68 -12.01
CA LYS A 37 -1.30 9.20 -13.25
C LYS A 37 -0.74 8.49 -14.48
N ASN A 38 0.58 8.26 -14.53
CA ASN A 38 1.22 7.54 -15.62
C ASN A 38 0.66 6.10 -15.71
N LEU A 39 0.50 5.46 -14.56
CA LEU A 39 -0.09 4.12 -14.47
C LEU A 39 -1.56 4.10 -14.93
N ALA A 40 -2.39 5.01 -14.42
CA ALA A 40 -3.81 5.11 -14.78
C ALA A 40 -4.01 5.37 -16.29
N SER A 41 -3.13 6.18 -16.88
CA SER A 41 -3.16 6.50 -18.32
C SER A 41 -2.91 5.27 -19.21
N SER A 42 -2.37 4.18 -18.67
CA SER A 42 -2.21 2.89 -19.38
C SER A 42 -3.46 2.00 -19.33
N GLY A 43 -4.54 2.45 -18.69
CA GLY A 43 -5.80 1.71 -18.58
C GLY A 43 -5.87 0.73 -17.40
N VAL A 44 -4.87 0.74 -16.52
CA VAL A 44 -4.82 -0.06 -15.29
C VAL A 44 -5.82 0.50 -14.27
N GLU A 45 -6.56 -0.38 -13.62
CA GLU A 45 -7.43 -0.05 -12.49
C GLU A 45 -6.64 -0.07 -11.19
N ILE A 46 -6.73 0.99 -10.38
CA ILE A 46 -5.80 1.21 -9.28
C ILE A 46 -6.54 1.37 -7.95
N GLY A 47 -6.31 0.41 -7.06
CA GLY A 47 -6.58 0.53 -5.64
C GLY A 47 -5.35 1.04 -4.89
N ILE A 48 -5.54 1.84 -3.84
CA ILE A 48 -4.45 2.36 -3.01
C ILE A 48 -4.74 2.08 -1.54
N VAL A 49 -3.73 1.62 -0.80
CA VAL A 49 -3.75 1.57 0.68
C VAL A 49 -2.53 2.33 1.20
N ILE A 50 -2.73 3.19 2.21
CA ILE A 50 -1.66 4.02 2.78
C ILE A 50 -1.57 3.80 4.29
N GLY A 51 -0.37 3.50 4.78
CA GLY A 51 -0.11 3.42 6.23
C GLY A 51 -0.19 4.79 6.93
N GLY A 52 -0.27 4.79 8.26
CA GLY A 52 -0.41 6.01 9.07
C GLY A 52 0.83 6.38 9.90
N GLY A 53 1.93 5.64 9.75
CA GLY A 53 3.07 5.69 10.66
C GLY A 53 3.90 6.98 10.64
N ASN A 54 3.70 7.84 9.64
CA ASN A 54 4.24 9.21 9.58
C ASN A 54 3.54 10.20 10.53
N ILE A 55 2.35 9.88 11.04
CA ILE A 55 1.60 10.75 11.96
C ILE A 55 1.57 10.10 13.34
N VAL A 56 1.06 8.87 13.43
CA VAL A 56 1.03 8.11 14.69
C VAL A 56 1.21 6.63 14.38
N ARG A 57 2.09 5.98 15.15
CA ARG A 57 2.18 4.52 15.23
C ARG A 57 1.53 4.03 16.52
N GLY A 58 0.50 3.18 16.41
CA GLY A 58 -0.25 2.68 17.56
C GLY A 58 0.62 1.95 18.59
N VAL A 59 1.59 1.16 18.14
CA VAL A 59 2.56 0.48 19.03
C VAL A 59 3.41 1.48 19.81
N SER A 60 3.92 2.52 19.14
CA SER A 60 4.74 3.55 19.77
C SER A 60 3.93 4.40 20.76
N ALA A 61 2.68 4.72 20.42
CA ALA A 61 1.78 5.43 21.32
C ALA A 61 1.44 4.60 22.59
N ALA A 62 1.26 3.29 22.43
CA ALA A 62 0.94 2.39 23.54
C ALA A 62 2.15 2.04 24.44
N ALA A 63 3.37 2.21 23.95
CA ALA A 63 4.59 1.87 24.70
C ALA A 63 4.74 2.65 26.02
N GLY A 64 4.14 3.84 26.13
CA GLY A 64 4.13 4.65 27.35
C GLY A 64 3.15 4.19 28.43
N GLY A 65 2.38 3.12 28.20
CA GLY A 65 1.50 2.48 29.21
C GLY A 65 0.16 3.19 29.49
N ILE A 66 0.03 4.47 29.12
CA ILE A 66 -1.23 5.24 29.31
C ILE A 66 -2.23 4.93 28.19
N ILE A 67 -1.77 4.91 26.94
CA ILE A 67 -2.62 4.65 25.77
C ILE A 67 -2.74 3.13 25.61
N LYS A 68 -3.96 2.61 25.68
CA LYS A 68 -4.22 1.18 25.40
C LYS A 68 -3.94 0.86 23.94
N ARG A 69 -3.47 -0.36 23.66
CA ARG A 69 -3.15 -0.81 22.29
C ARG A 69 -4.29 -0.57 21.30
N THR A 70 -5.53 -0.89 21.68
CA THR A 70 -6.71 -0.68 20.84
C THR A 70 -6.93 0.79 20.49
N SER A 71 -6.78 1.70 21.46
CA SER A 71 -6.85 3.15 21.22
C SER A 71 -5.71 3.63 20.31
N GLY A 72 -4.49 3.13 20.51
CA GLY A 72 -3.35 3.44 19.65
C GLY A 72 -3.57 3.00 18.20
N ASP A 73 -4.14 1.82 17.98
CA ASP A 73 -4.46 1.33 16.63
C ASP A 73 -5.58 2.17 15.98
N HIS A 74 -6.59 2.62 16.73
CA HIS A 74 -7.58 3.58 16.23
C HIS A 74 -6.94 4.91 15.81
N MET A 75 -5.98 5.42 16.58
CA MET A 75 -5.22 6.62 16.20
C MET A 75 -4.44 6.38 14.91
N GLY A 76 -3.82 5.21 14.75
CA GLY A 76 -3.17 4.80 13.51
C GLY A 76 -4.14 4.73 12.32
N MET A 77 -5.36 4.21 12.52
CA MET A 77 -6.39 4.19 11.48
C MET A 77 -6.83 5.60 11.08
N LEU A 78 -7.02 6.52 12.03
CA LEU A 78 -7.29 7.93 11.74
C LEU A 78 -6.14 8.58 10.96
N ALA A 79 -4.89 8.26 11.30
CA ALA A 79 -3.72 8.73 10.54
C ALA A 79 -3.75 8.27 9.07
N THR A 80 -4.19 7.04 8.78
CA THR A 80 -4.38 6.59 7.38
C THR A 80 -5.44 7.41 6.63
N VAL A 81 -6.48 7.87 7.33
CA VAL A 81 -7.54 8.72 6.72
C VAL A 81 -6.99 10.09 6.39
N ILE A 82 -6.18 10.69 7.27
CA ILE A 82 -5.49 11.96 7.00
C ILE A 82 -4.62 11.83 5.74
N ASN A 83 -3.81 10.77 5.66
CA ASN A 83 -2.99 10.49 4.48
C ASN A 83 -3.81 10.25 3.21
N ALA A 84 -4.96 9.56 3.32
CA ALA A 84 -5.84 9.30 2.19
C ALA A 84 -6.46 10.58 1.62
N ILE A 85 -6.85 11.53 2.47
CA ILE A 85 -7.33 12.85 2.04
C ILE A 85 -6.22 13.60 1.31
N ALA A 86 -5.00 13.64 1.88
CA ALA A 86 -3.88 14.33 1.24
C ALA A 86 -3.51 13.71 -0.12
N MET A 87 -3.54 12.38 -0.23
CA MET A 87 -3.31 11.68 -1.50
C MET A 87 -4.43 11.92 -2.51
N ARG A 88 -5.70 11.98 -2.07
CA ARG A 88 -6.82 12.35 -2.94
C ARG A 88 -6.59 13.71 -3.60
N GLU A 89 -6.31 14.73 -2.79
CA GLU A 89 -6.07 16.09 -3.30
C GLU A 89 -4.87 16.13 -4.27
N ALA A 90 -3.79 15.41 -3.96
CA ALA A 90 -2.62 15.33 -4.84
C ALA A 90 -2.96 14.70 -6.21
N LEU A 91 -3.73 13.62 -6.22
CA LEU A 91 -4.17 12.94 -7.44
C LEU A 91 -5.19 13.77 -8.24
N GLU A 92 -6.12 14.44 -7.56
CA GLU A 92 -7.09 15.34 -8.19
C GLU A 92 -6.39 16.55 -8.82
N SER A 93 -5.33 17.07 -8.18
CA SER A 93 -4.53 18.19 -8.72
C SER A 93 -3.85 17.87 -10.06
N VAL A 94 -3.64 16.58 -10.37
CA VAL A 94 -3.08 16.13 -11.66
C VAL A 94 -4.16 15.60 -12.62
N GLY A 95 -5.44 15.79 -12.29
CA GLY A 95 -6.59 15.54 -13.16
C GLY A 95 -7.21 14.16 -13.04
N MET A 96 -6.95 13.41 -11.97
CA MET A 96 -7.55 12.08 -11.74
C MET A 96 -8.88 12.19 -10.98
N ASP A 97 -9.84 11.32 -11.27
CA ASP A 97 -11.06 11.15 -10.46
C ASP A 97 -10.80 10.10 -9.36
N VAL A 98 -10.97 10.49 -8.10
CA VAL A 98 -10.50 9.73 -6.94
C VAL A 98 -11.61 9.57 -5.91
N ARG A 99 -11.68 8.39 -5.29
CA ARG A 99 -12.64 8.09 -4.23
C ARG A 99 -11.94 7.51 -3.02
N VAL A 100 -12.15 8.13 -1.87
CA VAL A 100 -11.69 7.59 -0.58
C VAL A 100 -12.81 6.76 0.03
N GLN A 101 -12.49 5.51 0.38
CA GLN A 101 -13.38 4.59 1.09
C GLN A 101 -12.75 4.17 2.41
N SER A 102 -13.39 4.50 3.53
CA SER A 102 -12.92 4.15 4.86
C SER A 102 -13.60 2.88 5.39
N ALA A 103 -12.83 2.01 6.03
CA ALA A 103 -13.33 0.86 6.78
C ALA A 103 -14.15 1.27 8.03
N ILE A 104 -13.90 2.47 8.56
CA ILE A 104 -14.67 3.07 9.66
C ILE A 104 -15.57 4.16 9.09
N LYS A 105 -16.87 4.13 9.41
CA LYS A 105 -17.86 5.09 8.89
C LYS A 105 -17.51 6.53 9.28
N MET A 106 -17.37 7.40 8.28
CA MET A 106 -16.99 8.82 8.43
C MET A 106 -17.79 9.71 7.46
N GLU A 107 -19.08 9.92 7.76
CA GLU A 107 -20.07 10.48 6.83
C GLU A 107 -19.66 11.81 6.18
N ALA A 108 -19.04 12.71 6.93
CA ALA A 108 -18.66 14.04 6.44
C ALA A 108 -17.32 14.08 5.67
N ILE A 109 -16.54 13.00 5.69
CA ILE A 109 -15.15 13.01 5.21
C ILE A 109 -14.99 12.15 3.95
N CYS A 110 -15.49 10.92 3.99
CA CYS A 110 -15.29 9.95 2.90
C CYS A 110 -16.37 8.87 2.87
N GLU A 111 -16.45 8.14 1.77
CA GLU A 111 -17.41 7.06 1.60
C GLU A 111 -17.09 5.92 2.59
N THR A 112 -18.10 5.24 3.12
CA THR A 112 -17.87 3.95 3.79
C THR A 112 -17.51 2.90 2.74
N PHE A 113 -16.55 2.04 3.06
CA PHE A 113 -16.16 0.94 2.19
C PHE A 113 -17.32 -0.01 1.91
N ILE A 114 -17.60 -0.21 0.63
CA ILE A 114 -18.56 -1.19 0.12
C ILE A 114 -17.92 -1.79 -1.12
N ILE A 115 -17.65 -3.10 -1.12
CA ILE A 115 -16.94 -3.82 -2.19
C ILE A 115 -17.53 -3.49 -3.58
N GLY A 116 -18.84 -3.59 -3.73
CA GLY A 116 -19.52 -3.29 -5.01
C GLY A 116 -19.35 -1.84 -5.48
N ARG A 117 -19.26 -0.87 -4.54
CA ARG A 117 -18.99 0.53 -4.88
C ARG A 117 -17.53 0.74 -5.29
N ALA A 118 -16.59 0.10 -4.58
CA ALA A 118 -15.17 0.13 -4.95
C ALA A 118 -14.94 -0.41 -6.36
N LYS A 119 -15.45 -1.62 -6.65
CA LYS A 119 -15.38 -2.22 -8.00
C LYS A 119 -16.00 -1.32 -9.05
N ARG A 120 -17.18 -0.74 -8.78
CA ARG A 120 -17.84 0.19 -9.70
C ARG A 120 -17.04 1.46 -9.99
N HIS A 121 -16.29 1.98 -9.01
CA HIS A 121 -15.41 3.12 -9.22
C HIS A 121 -14.20 2.72 -10.08
N LEU A 122 -13.59 1.56 -9.80
CA LEU A 122 -12.47 1.02 -10.57
C LEU A 122 -12.84 0.79 -12.05
N GLU A 123 -13.99 0.16 -12.32
CA GLU A 123 -14.53 -0.05 -13.68
C GLU A 123 -14.69 1.25 -14.48
N LYS A 124 -14.97 2.35 -13.77
CA LYS A 124 -15.12 3.70 -14.35
C LYS A 124 -13.78 4.41 -14.57
N GLY A 125 -12.65 3.76 -14.27
CA GLY A 125 -11.31 4.33 -14.36
C GLY A 125 -10.96 5.29 -13.22
N ARG A 126 -11.69 5.24 -12.10
CA ARG A 126 -11.38 6.06 -10.91
C ARG A 126 -10.34 5.37 -10.05
N ILE A 127 -9.53 6.17 -9.37
CA ILE A 127 -8.63 5.67 -8.32
C ILE A 127 -9.44 5.48 -7.04
N VAL A 128 -9.27 4.33 -6.37
CA VAL A 128 -9.92 4.07 -5.08
C VAL A 128 -8.88 3.97 -3.99
N ILE A 129 -8.94 4.87 -3.00
CA ILE A 129 -8.06 4.86 -1.82
C ILE A 129 -8.82 4.24 -0.66
N PHE A 130 -8.33 3.13 -0.12
CA PHE A 130 -8.87 2.47 1.06
C PHE A 130 -8.18 2.98 2.32
N ALA A 131 -8.96 3.56 3.22
CA ALA A 131 -8.50 4.14 4.47
C ALA A 131 -9.03 3.36 5.68
N ALA A 132 -8.47 3.66 6.85
CA ALA A 132 -8.73 2.98 8.12
C ALA A 132 -8.42 1.46 8.11
N GLY A 133 -7.57 1.00 7.20
CA GLY A 133 -7.09 -0.39 7.15
C GLY A 133 -8.22 -1.42 7.05
N THR A 134 -8.24 -2.38 7.98
CA THR A 134 -9.32 -3.38 8.11
C THR A 134 -10.51 -2.87 8.93
N GLY A 135 -10.38 -1.70 9.59
CA GLY A 135 -11.31 -1.22 10.61
C GLY A 135 -11.13 -1.87 11.98
N ASN A 136 -10.21 -2.84 12.11
CA ASN A 136 -10.00 -3.61 13.32
C ASN A 136 -8.60 -3.34 13.92
N PRO A 137 -8.47 -3.12 15.24
CA PRO A 137 -7.19 -3.14 15.94
C PRO A 137 -6.43 -4.46 15.72
N PHE A 138 -5.13 -4.47 16.06
CA PHE A 138 -4.20 -5.60 15.92
C PHE A 138 -3.79 -6.00 14.49
N PHE A 139 -4.45 -5.48 13.45
CA PHE A 139 -4.07 -5.71 12.06
C PHE A 139 -3.12 -4.64 11.53
N THR A 140 -2.18 -5.04 10.67
CA THR A 140 -1.29 -4.11 10.00
C THR A 140 -1.93 -3.54 8.74
N THR A 141 -1.30 -2.51 8.16
CA THR A 141 -1.70 -2.00 6.85
C THR A 141 -1.33 -2.95 5.70
N ASP A 142 -0.36 -3.85 5.89
CA ASP A 142 -0.01 -4.88 4.90
C ASP A 142 -1.12 -5.94 4.85
N THR A 143 -1.66 -6.36 6.01
CA THR A 143 -2.84 -7.23 6.07
C THR A 143 -4.06 -6.57 5.42
N ALA A 144 -4.30 -5.29 5.73
CA ALA A 144 -5.39 -4.53 5.13
C ALA A 144 -5.26 -4.41 3.60
N ALA A 145 -4.06 -4.13 3.10
CA ALA A 145 -3.80 -4.05 1.67
C ALA A 145 -4.04 -5.38 0.97
N THR A 146 -3.58 -6.48 1.56
CA THR A 146 -3.80 -7.82 1.03
C THR A 146 -5.30 -8.15 0.99
N LEU A 147 -6.02 -7.86 2.08
CA LEU A 147 -7.47 -8.07 2.15
C LEU A 147 -8.21 -7.29 1.06
N ARG A 148 -7.93 -5.98 0.92
CA ARG A 148 -8.60 -5.16 -0.11
C ARG A 148 -8.23 -5.61 -1.51
N ALA A 149 -7.00 -6.05 -1.74
CA ALA A 149 -6.54 -6.52 -3.05
C ALA A 149 -7.33 -7.77 -3.48
N ILE A 150 -7.57 -8.71 -2.55
CA ILE A 150 -8.37 -9.90 -2.79
C ILE A 150 -9.83 -9.54 -3.07
N GLU A 151 -10.46 -8.72 -2.23
CA GLU A 151 -11.88 -8.36 -2.38
C GLU A 151 -12.18 -7.60 -3.68
N ILE A 152 -11.24 -6.77 -4.13
CA ILE A 152 -11.35 -6.09 -5.42
C ILE A 152 -10.78 -6.94 -6.55
N GLU A 153 -10.37 -8.19 -6.34
CA GLU A 153 -9.83 -9.08 -7.38
C GLU A 153 -8.67 -8.42 -8.17
N SER A 154 -7.68 -7.91 -7.44
CA SER A 154 -6.45 -7.39 -8.05
C SER A 154 -5.59 -8.52 -8.59
N ASP A 155 -4.93 -8.31 -9.72
CA ASP A 155 -3.95 -9.23 -10.30
C ASP A 155 -2.66 -9.31 -9.47
N MET A 156 -2.37 -8.28 -8.67
CA MET A 156 -1.24 -8.23 -7.75
C MET A 156 -1.39 -7.14 -6.70
N ILE A 157 -0.69 -7.31 -5.58
CA ILE A 157 -0.41 -6.26 -4.62
C ILE A 157 1.02 -5.75 -4.80
N VAL A 158 1.18 -4.45 -4.99
CA VAL A 158 2.49 -3.78 -5.10
C VAL A 158 2.79 -3.06 -3.80
N LYS A 159 3.71 -3.61 -3.00
CA LYS A 159 4.28 -2.97 -1.82
C LYS A 159 5.36 -1.98 -2.24
N ALA A 160 4.97 -0.72 -2.30
CA ALA A 160 5.83 0.40 -2.64
C ALA A 160 6.69 0.79 -1.42
N THR A 161 8.01 0.60 -1.52
CA THR A 161 8.97 0.83 -0.44
C THR A 161 10.09 1.79 -0.87
N LYS A 162 11.03 2.08 0.05
CA LYS A 162 12.22 2.89 -0.21
C LYS A 162 13.41 2.07 -0.77
N VAL A 163 13.30 0.74 -0.79
CA VAL A 163 14.34 -0.19 -1.26
C VAL A 163 13.90 -0.90 -2.53
N ASP A 164 14.84 -1.49 -3.27
CA ASP A 164 14.58 -2.07 -4.60
C ASP A 164 13.72 -3.34 -4.58
N GLY A 165 13.68 -4.04 -3.45
CA GLY A 165 12.85 -5.21 -3.27
C GLY A 165 13.13 -5.88 -1.92
N VAL A 166 12.99 -7.19 -1.89
CA VAL A 166 13.31 -8.05 -0.75
C VAL A 166 14.77 -8.45 -0.84
N TYR A 167 15.50 -8.29 0.27
CA TYR A 167 16.89 -8.70 0.39
C TYR A 167 17.00 -9.87 1.36
N ASP A 168 18.07 -10.64 1.24
CA ASP A 168 18.43 -11.71 2.20
C ASP A 168 18.77 -11.16 3.60
N LYS A 169 19.18 -9.89 3.68
CA LYS A 169 19.46 -9.15 4.91
C LYS A 169 19.30 -7.64 4.68
N ASP A 170 19.28 -6.83 5.73
CA ASP A 170 19.05 -5.38 5.63
C ASP A 170 20.17 -4.68 4.82
N PRO A 171 19.87 -4.13 3.63
CA PRO A 171 20.88 -3.53 2.76
C PRO A 171 21.44 -2.21 3.32
N ASN A 172 20.81 -1.62 4.33
CA ASN A 172 21.35 -0.42 5.01
C ASN A 172 22.37 -0.78 6.10
N LYS A 173 22.42 -2.05 6.52
CA LYS A 173 23.32 -2.53 7.58
C LYS A 173 24.44 -3.41 7.06
N PHE A 174 24.19 -4.10 5.93
CA PHE A 174 25.12 -5.06 5.36
C PHE A 174 25.36 -4.74 3.89
N GLU A 175 26.62 -4.44 3.54
CA GLU A 175 27.02 -4.12 2.16
C GLU A 175 26.92 -5.33 1.22
N ASP A 176 26.97 -6.55 1.77
CA ASP A 176 26.87 -7.80 1.00
C ASP A 176 25.42 -8.31 0.85
N ALA A 177 24.43 -7.48 1.17
CA ALA A 177 23.01 -7.83 1.02
C ALA A 177 22.66 -8.08 -0.45
N LYS A 178 21.97 -9.20 -0.70
CA LYS A 178 21.60 -9.66 -2.04
C LYS A 178 20.11 -9.48 -2.28
N LEU A 179 19.77 -8.82 -3.38
CA LEU A 179 18.39 -8.69 -3.84
C LEU A 179 17.85 -10.05 -4.29
N LEU A 180 16.70 -10.43 -3.74
CA LEU A 180 16.00 -11.67 -4.05
C LEU A 180 14.91 -11.39 -5.07
N ASN A 181 15.17 -11.64 -6.36
CA ASN A 181 14.22 -11.31 -7.43
C ASN A 181 12.92 -12.13 -7.37
N ARG A 182 13.00 -13.37 -6.88
CA ARG A 182 11.86 -14.29 -6.76
C ARG A 182 11.92 -15.03 -5.45
N LEU A 183 10.78 -15.14 -4.78
CA LEU A 183 10.61 -15.90 -3.56
C LEU A 183 9.32 -16.70 -3.64
N SER A 184 9.31 -17.88 -3.02
CA SER A 184 8.05 -18.56 -2.68
C SER A 184 7.37 -17.87 -1.49
N TYR A 185 6.08 -18.14 -1.27
CA TYR A 185 5.42 -17.67 -0.05
C TYR A 185 6.05 -18.30 1.20
N GLU A 186 6.54 -19.54 1.10
CA GLU A 186 7.28 -20.22 2.17
C GLU A 186 8.58 -19.51 2.50
N ASP A 187 9.32 -19.04 1.49
CA ASP A 187 10.53 -18.25 1.71
C ASP A 187 10.21 -16.91 2.38
N ALA A 188 9.10 -16.27 1.98
CA ALA A 188 8.68 -15.00 2.55
C ALA A 188 8.22 -15.09 4.01
N LEU A 189 7.84 -16.29 4.48
CA LEU A 189 7.47 -16.58 5.87
C LEU A 189 8.67 -16.92 6.76
N LYS A 190 9.89 -17.01 6.22
CA LYS A 190 11.09 -17.26 7.02
C LYS A 190 11.45 -15.99 7.80
N ASP A 191 11.84 -16.16 9.08
CA ASP A 191 12.06 -15.06 10.02
C ASP A 191 13.12 -14.02 9.57
N ASP A 192 14.09 -14.46 8.79
CA ASP A 192 15.19 -13.65 8.23
C ASP A 192 14.77 -12.80 7.03
N ILE A 193 13.66 -13.13 6.36
CA ILE A 193 13.17 -12.42 5.19
C ILE A 193 12.01 -11.49 5.58
N LYS A 194 12.20 -10.18 5.39
CA LYS A 194 11.15 -9.19 5.71
C LYS A 194 10.40 -8.73 4.47
N VAL A 195 9.27 -9.38 4.17
CA VAL A 195 8.36 -8.98 3.08
C VAL A 195 7.17 -8.18 3.59
N MET A 196 6.34 -8.78 4.44
CA MET A 196 5.13 -8.24 5.11
C MET A 196 5.00 -8.95 6.46
N ASP A 197 3.95 -8.67 7.24
CA ASP A 197 3.61 -9.55 8.37
C ASP A 197 3.08 -10.90 7.88
N ASP A 198 3.28 -11.94 8.69
CA ASP A 198 2.91 -13.32 8.36
C ASP A 198 1.43 -13.48 8.01
N THR A 199 0.54 -12.69 8.63
CA THR A 199 -0.89 -12.75 8.35
C THR A 199 -1.19 -12.26 6.93
N ALA A 200 -0.54 -11.19 6.49
CA ALA A 200 -0.65 -10.71 5.11
C ALA A 200 -0.09 -11.73 4.10
N ILE A 201 1.05 -12.36 4.39
CA ILE A 201 1.66 -13.35 3.49
C ILE A 201 0.79 -14.60 3.39
N ALA A 202 0.30 -15.12 4.51
CA ALA A 202 -0.61 -16.26 4.54
C ALA A 202 -1.91 -15.97 3.75
N LEU A 203 -2.50 -14.79 3.96
CA LEU A 203 -3.71 -14.39 3.24
C LEU A 203 -3.47 -14.27 1.72
N ALA A 204 -2.30 -13.75 1.30
CA ALA A 204 -1.92 -13.67 -0.11
C ALA A 204 -1.69 -15.06 -0.71
N LYS A 205 -1.02 -15.97 0.02
CA LYS A 205 -0.76 -17.36 -0.40
C LYS A 205 -2.06 -18.12 -0.65
N ASP A 206 -2.99 -18.08 0.30
CA ASP A 206 -4.27 -18.82 0.23
C ASP A 206 -5.15 -18.37 -0.95
N ASN A 207 -4.95 -17.15 -1.42
CA ASN A 207 -5.69 -16.56 -2.55
C ASN A 207 -4.84 -16.48 -3.83
N ALA A 208 -3.65 -17.08 -3.84
CA ALA A 208 -2.68 -17.01 -4.93
C ALA A 208 -2.42 -15.58 -5.45
N LEU A 209 -2.50 -14.58 -4.57
CA LEU A 209 -2.29 -13.17 -4.89
C LEU A 209 -0.77 -12.88 -4.94
N PRO A 210 -0.20 -12.51 -6.10
CA PRO A 210 1.22 -12.18 -6.19
C PRO A 210 1.54 -10.90 -5.41
N ILE A 211 2.62 -10.94 -4.63
CA ILE A 211 3.16 -9.77 -3.93
C ILE A 211 4.38 -9.27 -4.69
N VAL A 212 4.37 -8.00 -5.08
CA VAL A 212 5.52 -7.33 -5.69
C VAL A 212 6.07 -6.30 -4.71
N VAL A 213 7.36 -6.37 -4.39
CA VAL A 213 8.05 -5.39 -3.55
C VAL A 213 9.00 -4.60 -4.44
N CYS A 214 8.84 -3.27 -4.46
CA CYS A 214 9.63 -2.41 -5.34
C CYS A 214 9.99 -1.07 -4.70
N ASN A 215 10.98 -0.41 -5.28
CA ASN A 215 11.30 0.98 -4.93
C ASN A 215 10.33 1.92 -5.63
N MET A 216 9.62 2.72 -4.85
CA MET A 216 8.67 3.69 -5.38
C MET A 216 9.31 4.94 -5.96
N PHE A 217 10.52 5.29 -5.54
CA PHE A 217 11.21 6.52 -5.97
C PHE A 217 11.91 6.39 -7.32
N LYS A 218 11.90 5.19 -7.91
CA LYS A 218 12.35 4.98 -9.29
C LYS A 218 11.22 5.39 -10.24
N THR A 219 11.41 6.49 -10.96
CA THR A 219 10.45 6.99 -11.96
C THR A 219 10.07 5.92 -12.99
N GLY A 220 8.78 5.74 -13.21
CA GLY A 220 8.21 4.77 -14.15
C GLY A 220 8.23 3.32 -13.66
N ASN A 221 8.70 3.03 -12.44
CA ASN A 221 8.85 1.67 -11.95
C ASN A 221 7.49 0.98 -11.75
N LEU A 222 6.48 1.71 -11.26
CA LEU A 222 5.12 1.16 -11.12
C LEU A 222 4.51 0.77 -12.46
N LEU A 223 4.73 1.58 -13.50
CA LEU A 223 4.26 1.28 -14.85
C LEU A 223 4.96 0.05 -15.46
N LYS A 224 6.27 -0.08 -15.25
CA LYS A 224 7.03 -1.28 -15.66
C LYS A 224 6.47 -2.55 -15.04
N ILE A 225 6.25 -2.54 -13.73
CA ILE A 225 5.66 -3.67 -12.99
C ILE A 225 4.26 -3.99 -13.50
N ALA A 226 3.43 -2.98 -13.75
CA ALA A 226 2.12 -3.18 -14.33
C ALA A 226 2.18 -3.77 -15.76
N ASN A 227 3.25 -3.56 -16.51
CA ASN A 227 3.49 -4.20 -17.79
C ASN A 227 4.28 -5.53 -17.69
N ASN A 228 4.39 -6.10 -16.48
CA ASN A 228 5.11 -7.34 -16.18
C ASN A 228 6.64 -7.27 -16.41
N ASP A 229 7.22 -6.08 -16.50
CA ASP A 229 8.66 -5.90 -16.35
C ASP A 229 9.01 -5.93 -14.85
N LEU A 230 9.51 -7.07 -14.41
CA LEU A 230 9.82 -7.38 -13.02
C LEU A 230 11.35 -7.35 -12.74
N SER A 231 12.13 -6.73 -13.63
CA SER A 231 13.60 -6.70 -13.55
C SER A 231 14.14 -5.89 -12.36
N THR A 232 13.34 -4.97 -11.82
CA THR A 232 13.73 -4.01 -10.78
C THR A 232 12.94 -4.17 -9.48
N CYS A 233 12.38 -5.35 -9.25
CA CYS A 233 11.57 -5.66 -8.07
C CYS A 233 11.74 -7.11 -7.63
N SER A 234 11.29 -7.40 -6.41
CA SER A 234 11.13 -8.76 -5.92
C SER A 234 9.69 -9.21 -6.05
N VAL A 235 9.48 -10.46 -6.47
CA VAL A 235 8.14 -11.06 -6.59
C VAL A 235 8.02 -12.28 -5.70
N VAL A 236 6.99 -12.28 -4.85
CA VAL A 236 6.57 -13.43 -4.05
C VAL A 236 5.37 -14.07 -4.72
N LYS A 237 5.54 -15.33 -5.13
CA LYS A 237 4.50 -16.16 -5.76
C LYS A 237 4.88 -17.64 -5.69
N ASN A 238 3.92 -18.53 -5.96
CA ASN A 238 4.20 -19.95 -6.21
C ASN A 238 5.00 -20.17 -7.51
#